data_AF-A0A7Y6M6N3-F1
#
_entry.id   AF-A0A7Y6M6N3-F1
#
_cell.length_a   1.000
_cell.length_b   1.000
_cell.length_c   1.000
_cell.angle_alpha   90.00
_cell.angle_beta   90.00
_cell.angle_gamma   90.00
#
_symmetry.space_group_name_H-M   'P 1'
#
loop_
_entity.id
_entity.type
_entity.pdbx_description
1 polymer ?
#
loop_
_entity_poly.entity_id
_entity_poly.type
_entity_poly.pdbx_seq_one_letter_code
_entity_poly.pdbx_strand_id
1 'polypeptide(L)'
;MTVVDLRYSAACLREGRRDGRRPRPAAVRRRVDVYSWARAEPRDRWVSWAAGIEEGRARGRLRLGLEAVRRAVNATVGGRLAVGAADDLDVAPARHRRAAVWQY
;
A
#
# COMPACT_ATOMS: atom_id res chain seq x y z
N MET A 1 -19.05 -2.03 -10.09
CA MET A 1 -19.25 -0.90 -11.05
C MET A 1 -19.38 -1.46 -12.46
N THR A 2 -20.22 -0.87 -13.33
CA THR A 2 -20.33 -1.29 -14.74
C THR A 2 -19.61 -0.29 -15.62
N VAL A 3 -18.59 -0.73 -16.35
CA VAL A 3 -17.82 0.11 -17.28
C VAL A 3 -18.13 -0.33 -18.71
N VAL A 4 -18.21 0.65 -19.61
CA VAL A 4 -18.30 0.40 -21.06
C VAL A 4 -16.89 0.48 -21.64
N ASP A 5 -16.42 -0.64 -22.17
CA ASP A 5 -15.14 -0.74 -22.89
C ASP A 5 -15.41 -0.75 -24.41
N LEU A 6 -14.49 -0.24 -25.22
CA LEU A 6 -14.59 -0.25 -26.68
C LEU A 6 -13.61 -1.26 -27.25
N ARG A 7 -14.12 -2.36 -27.82
CA ARG A 7 -13.29 -3.44 -28.36
C ARG A 7 -13.51 -3.68 -29.84
N TYR A 8 -12.41 -3.84 -30.56
CA TYR A 8 -12.42 -4.38 -31.91
C TYR A 8 -12.53 -5.90 -31.83
N SER A 9 -13.68 -6.44 -32.22
CA SER A 9 -13.82 -7.87 -32.45
C SER A 9 -13.26 -8.25 -33.81
N ALA A 10 -12.88 -9.51 -33.99
CA ALA A 10 -12.45 -10.01 -35.30
C ALA A 10 -13.54 -9.82 -36.38
N ALA A 11 -14.82 -9.87 -36.00
CA ALA A 11 -15.93 -9.61 -36.91
C ALA A 11 -15.97 -8.14 -37.37
N CYS A 12 -15.86 -7.19 -36.43
CA CYS A 12 -15.78 -5.75 -36.70
C CYS A 12 -14.61 -5.40 -37.64
N LEU A 13 -13.44 -6.01 -37.43
CA LEU A 13 -12.27 -5.80 -38.29
C LEU A 13 -12.50 -6.33 -39.70
N ARG A 14 -13.11 -7.52 -39.84
CA ARG A 14 -13.45 -8.10 -41.15
C ARG A 14 -14.48 -7.28 -41.91
N GLU A 15 -15.50 -6.78 -41.22
CA GLU A 15 -16.54 -5.93 -41.80
C GLU A 15 -15.95 -4.61 -42.33
N GLY A 16 -15.14 -3.91 -41.51
CA GLY A 16 -14.46 -2.70 -41.95
C GLY A 16 -13.57 -2.93 -43.19
N ARG A 17 -12.86 -4.06 -43.23
CA ARG A 17 -12.06 -4.45 -44.40
C ARG A 17 -12.91 -4.71 -45.64
N ARG A 18 -14.04 -5.41 -45.51
CA ARG A 18 -14.97 -5.67 -46.64
C ARG A 18 -15.57 -4.38 -47.18
N ASP A 19 -15.95 -3.47 -46.30
CA ASP A 19 -16.62 -2.22 -46.65
C ASP A 19 -15.63 -1.11 -47.06
N GLY A 20 -14.32 -1.40 -47.09
CA GLY A 20 -13.28 -0.41 -47.43
C GLY A 20 -13.20 0.77 -46.46
N ARG A 21 -13.72 0.62 -45.23
CA ARG A 21 -13.82 1.69 -44.23
C ARG A 21 -13.05 1.36 -42.96
N ARG A 22 -12.76 2.38 -42.17
CA ARG A 22 -12.17 2.19 -40.83
C ARG A 22 -13.13 1.37 -39.94
N PRO A 23 -12.68 0.28 -39.31
CA PRO A 23 -13.48 -0.48 -38.34
C PRO A 23 -13.92 0.42 -37.18
N ARG A 24 -15.14 0.19 -36.67
CA ARG A 24 -15.69 0.91 -35.50
C ARG A 24 -15.82 -0.05 -34.32
N PRO A 25 -15.17 0.21 -33.17
CA PRO A 25 -15.17 -0.72 -32.06
C PRO A 25 -16.57 -0.88 -31.47
N ALA A 26 -16.89 -2.08 -31.00
CA ALA A 26 -18.16 -2.37 -30.35
C ALA A 26 -18.08 -2.02 -28.86
N ALA A 27 -19.19 -1.50 -28.31
CA ALA A 27 -19.32 -1.25 -26.89
C ALA A 27 -19.57 -2.56 -26.13
N VAL A 28 -18.72 -2.85 -25.15
CA VAL A 28 -18.83 -4.04 -24.30
C VAL A 28 -19.03 -3.60 -22.86
N ARG A 29 -20.13 -4.04 -22.24
CA ARG A 29 -20.38 -3.81 -20.82
C ARG A 29 -19.63 -4.84 -19.99
N ARG A 30 -18.87 -4.39 -19.00
CA ARG A 30 -18.16 -5.26 -18.06
C ARG A 30 -18.50 -4.88 -16.64
N ARG A 31 -18.76 -5.89 -15.81
CA ARG A 31 -18.79 -5.73 -14.35
C ARG A 31 -17.35 -5.77 -13.86
N VAL A 32 -16.95 -4.71 -13.17
CA VAL A 32 -15.63 -4.60 -12.54
C VAL A 32 -15.80 -4.19 -11.09
N ASP A 33 -14.95 -4.78 -10.25
CA ASP A 33 -14.79 -4.34 -8.88
C ASP A 33 -13.68 -3.30 -8.85
N VAL A 34 -14.02 -2.11 -8.38
CA VAL A 34 -13.11 -0.98 -8.29
C VAL A 34 -12.86 -0.75 -6.82
N TYR A 35 -11.61 -0.94 -6.41
CA TYR A 35 -11.18 -0.67 -5.04
C TYR A 35 -10.47 0.68 -5.01
N SER A 36 -10.90 1.56 -4.12
CA SER A 36 -10.18 2.78 -3.78
C SER A 36 -9.53 2.61 -2.41
N TRP A 37 -8.31 3.14 -2.29
CA TRP A 37 -7.67 3.24 -0.99
C TRP A 37 -8.42 4.26 -0.14
N ALA A 38 -8.53 4.02 1.17
CA ALA A 38 -9.18 4.96 2.07
C ALA A 38 -8.50 6.34 2.09
N ARG A 39 -7.18 6.38 1.88
CA ARG A 39 -6.41 7.63 1.70
C ARG A 39 -6.67 8.38 0.38
N ALA A 40 -7.34 7.73 -0.59
CA ALA A 40 -7.63 8.32 -1.89
C ALA A 40 -8.90 9.16 -1.89
N GLU A 41 -9.74 9.05 -0.85
CA GLU A 41 -10.92 9.91 -0.67
C GLU A 41 -10.49 11.27 -0.11
N PRO A 42 -10.48 12.36 -0.92
CA PRO A 42 -9.93 13.64 -0.49
C PRO A 42 -10.81 14.34 0.56
N ARG A 43 -12.09 13.94 0.67
CA ARG A 43 -13.04 14.51 1.63
C ARG A 43 -12.94 13.85 3.00
N ASP A 44 -12.36 12.65 3.09
CA ASP A 44 -12.21 11.92 4.34
C ASP A 44 -10.83 12.17 4.97
N ARG A 45 -10.79 13.18 5.85
CA ARG A 45 -9.58 13.49 6.63
C ARG A 45 -9.34 12.50 7.76
N TRP A 46 -10.36 11.75 8.18
CA TRP A 46 -10.30 10.92 9.38
C TRP A 46 -9.41 9.70 9.15
N VAL A 47 -9.50 9.05 7.99
CA VAL A 47 -8.62 7.92 7.64
C VAL A 47 -7.17 8.34 7.59
N SER A 48 -6.87 9.47 6.93
CA SER A 48 -5.51 10.00 6.85
C SER A 48 -4.96 10.35 8.23
N TRP A 49 -5.79 10.93 9.10
CA TRP A 49 -5.46 11.24 10.49
C TRP A 49 -5.21 9.97 11.32
N ALA A 50 -6.11 8.99 11.26
CA ALA A 50 -5.99 7.73 11.99
C ALA A 50 -4.75 6.92 11.55
N ALA A 51 -4.47 6.86 10.23
CA ALA A 51 -3.26 6.25 9.70
C ALA A 51 -2.01 6.99 10.20
N GLY A 52 -2.02 8.33 10.21
CA GLY A 52 -0.94 9.15 10.73
C GLY A 52 -0.65 8.89 12.22
N ILE A 53 -1.69 8.73 13.04
CA ILE A 53 -1.56 8.38 14.47
C ILE A 53 -0.92 7.01 14.65
N GLU A 54 -1.42 6.00 13.95
CA GLU A 54 -0.88 4.64 14.07
C GLU A 54 0.57 4.55 13.58
N GLU A 55 0.92 5.24 12.50
CA GLU A 55 2.30 5.38 12.07
C GLU A 55 3.17 6.11 13.10
N GLY A 56 2.65 7.19 13.70
CA GLY A 56 3.34 7.91 14.76
C GLY A 56 3.64 7.01 15.97
N ARG A 57 2.66 6.21 16.40
CA ARG A 57 2.81 5.21 17.46
C ARG A 57 3.84 4.14 17.09
N ALA A 58 3.81 3.63 15.86
CA ALA A 58 4.79 2.66 15.39
C ALA A 58 6.22 3.22 15.38
N ARG A 59 6.41 4.46 14.91
CA ARG A 59 7.70 5.17 14.98
C ARG A 59 8.14 5.40 16.43
N GLY A 60 7.21 5.73 17.32
CA GLY A 60 7.48 5.87 18.75
C GLY A 60 8.02 4.58 19.37
N ARG A 61 7.35 3.45 19.13
CA ARG A 61 7.80 2.13 19.59
C ARG A 61 9.18 1.76 19.04
N LEU A 62 9.42 1.98 17.75
CA LEU A 62 10.73 1.73 17.14
C LEU A 62 11.83 2.55 17.82
N ARG A 63 11.58 3.84 18.06
CA ARG A 63 12.56 4.73 18.71
C ARG A 63 12.92 4.25 20.11
N LEU A 64 11.92 3.86 20.90
CA LEU A 64 12.15 3.31 22.24
C LEU A 64 12.97 2.01 22.20
N GLY A 65 12.67 1.11 21.26
CA GLY A 65 13.45 -0.11 21.05
C GLY A 65 14.91 0.17 20.67
N LEU A 66 15.14 1.08 19.73
CA LEU A 66 16.50 1.48 19.32
C LEU A 66 17.27 2.19 20.44
N GLU A 67 16.59 2.98 21.27
CA GLU A 67 17.21 3.57 22.46
C GLU A 67 17.62 2.51 23.48
N ALA A 68 16.79 1.47 23.68
CA ALA A 68 17.14 0.36 24.55
C ALA A 68 18.36 -0.41 24.03
N VAL A 69 18.41 -0.71 22.74
CA VAL A 69 19.58 -1.32 22.08
C VAL A 69 20.81 -0.45 22.26
N ARG A 70 20.71 0.85 21.98
CA ARG A 70 21.83 1.79 22.16
C ARG A 70 22.33 1.81 23.61
N ARG A 71 21.43 1.79 24.60
CA ARG A 71 21.81 1.74 26.02
C ARG A 71 22.48 0.42 26.37
N ALA A 72 21.97 -0.71 25.90
CA ALA A 72 22.54 -2.04 26.13
C ALA A 72 23.94 -2.17 25.53
N VAL A 73 24.12 -1.75 24.27
CA VAL A 73 25.44 -1.73 23.62
C VAL A 73 26.42 -0.86 24.39
N ASN A 74 26.01 0.36 24.79
CA ASN A 74 26.90 1.28 25.50
C ASN A 74 27.10 0.93 26.98
N ALA A 75 26.33 -0.02 27.54
CA ALA A 75 26.57 -0.50 28.88
C ALA A 75 27.88 -1.29 28.88
N THR A 76 28.79 -0.92 29.79
CA THR A 76 30.03 -1.67 29.99
C THR A 76 29.90 -2.56 31.22
N VAL A 77 30.18 -3.84 31.06
CA VAL A 77 30.30 -4.80 32.16
C VAL A 77 31.76 -5.21 32.23
N GLY A 78 32.43 -4.86 33.33
CA GLY A 78 33.88 -5.11 33.48
C GLY A 78 34.74 -4.39 32.44
N GLY A 79 34.31 -3.22 31.93
CA GLY A 79 35.05 -2.43 30.95
C GLY A 79 34.90 -2.89 29.48
N ARG A 80 34.06 -3.89 29.21
CA ARG A 80 33.74 -4.37 27.85
C ARG A 80 32.29 -4.11 27.49
N LEU A 81 32.03 -3.88 26.20
CA LEU A 81 30.68 -3.73 25.65
C LEU A 81 29.84 -4.98 25.93
N ALA A 82 28.64 -4.81 26.50
CA ALA A 82 27.72 -5.90 26.81
C ALA A 82 26.90 -6.34 25.58
N VAL A 83 27.59 -6.75 24.51
CA VAL A 83 26.98 -7.05 23.18
C VAL A 83 25.88 -8.11 23.27
N GLY A 84 26.04 -9.15 24.10
CA GLY A 84 25.03 -10.21 24.25
C GLY A 84 23.68 -9.70 24.78
N ALA A 85 23.67 -8.66 25.61
CA ALA A 85 22.43 -8.06 26.09
C ALA A 85 21.67 -7.28 25.01
N ALA A 86 22.35 -6.91 23.92
CA ALA A 86 21.71 -6.27 22.76
C ALA A 86 21.08 -7.30 21.82
N ASP A 87 21.66 -8.50 21.70
CA ASP A 87 21.14 -9.59 20.85
C ASP A 87 19.79 -10.13 21.37
N ASP A 88 19.54 -10.01 22.67
CA ASP A 88 18.27 -10.41 23.30
C ASP A 88 17.12 -9.40 23.07
N LEU A 89 17.39 -8.23 22.50
CA LEU A 89 16.39 -7.19 22.27
C LEU A 89 15.71 -7.34 20.90
N ASP A 90 14.48 -7.85 20.90
CA ASP A 90 13.67 -7.91 19.68
C ASP A 90 13.05 -6.53 19.34
N VAL A 91 13.64 -5.84 18.37
CA VAL A 91 13.14 -4.57 17.84
C VAL A 91 12.43 -4.79 16.51
N ALA A 92 11.10 -4.91 16.57
CA ALA A 92 10.29 -5.01 15.37
C ALA A 92 10.43 -3.76 14.48
N PRO A 93 10.58 -3.93 13.14
CA PRO A 93 10.70 -2.79 12.23
C PRO A 93 9.40 -1.98 12.20
N ALA A 94 9.51 -0.66 12.07
CA ALA A 94 8.36 0.19 11.84
C ALA A 94 7.73 -0.14 10.48
N ARG A 95 6.55 -0.76 10.50
CA ARG A 95 5.76 -0.99 9.29
C ARG A 95 4.88 0.22 9.01
N HIS A 96 5.13 0.89 7.89
CA HIS A 96 4.20 1.89 7.37
C HIS A 96 2.90 1.20 6.97
N ARG A 97 1.78 1.54 7.63
CA ARG A 97 0.45 1.10 7.19
C ARG A 97 0.02 1.98 6.02
N ARG A 98 0.57 1.69 4.83
CA ARG A 98 0.26 2.39 3.58
C ARG A 98 -1.15 2.10 3.04
N ALA A 99 -1.88 1.19 3.69
CA ALA A 99 -2.89 0.36 3.07
C ALA A 99 -4.19 0.25 3.89
N ALA A 100 -4.72 1.34 4.42
CA ALA A 100 -6.12 1.33 4.85
C ALA A 100 -6.99 1.11 3.58
N VAL A 101 -7.38 -0.14 3.33
CA VAL A 101 -8.23 -0.54 2.20
C VAL A 101 -9.67 -0.46 2.68
N TRP A 102 -10.54 0.26 1.97
CA TRP A 102 -11.98 0.09 2.12
C TRP A 102 -12.38 -1.21 1.40
N GLN A 103 -13.05 -2.11 2.11
CA GLN A 103 -13.80 -3.20 1.48
C GLN A 103 -15.23 -2.69 1.30
N TYR A 104 -15.68 -2.55 0.05
CA TYR A 104 -17.07 -2.27 -0.33
C TYR A 104 -17.86 -3.57 -0.45
#